data_AF-A0ABD6EVV8-F1
#
_entry.id   AF-A0ABD6EVV8-F1
#
_cell.length_a   1.000
_cell.length_b   1.000
_cell.length_c   1.000
_cell.angle_alpha   90.00
_cell.angle_beta   90.00
_cell.angle_gamma   90.00
#
_symmetry.space_group_name_H-M   'P 1'
#
loop_
_entity.id
_entity.type
_entity.pdbx_description
1 polymer ?
#
loop_
_entity_poly.entity_id
_entity_poly.type
_entity_poly.pdbx_seq_one_letter_code
_entity_poly.pdbx_strand_id
1 'polypeptide(L)'
;MWKMFKGSCASDAEPYVVQSYISRPYLIGSKKFDIRIYVLVTSFRPLNAWIHREGFARFSCLRYSLESVENAYVHLTNVAVAKTAPDYDPEKGLKWCVSKLRRYLEARHGSDAVEKLLAELGWIIIMSLRCAQPQVVQDSHCFELYGYDILLDENLKPWLLEVNASPSLTASSQEDFEMKYRILSQMLDVLDLERR
;
A
#
# COMPACT_ATOMS: atom_id res chain seq x y z
N MET A 1 37.40 -33.58 -29.05
CA MET A 1 36.34 -32.99 -29.90
C MET A 1 35.08 -32.89 -29.04
N TRP A 2 34.85 -31.76 -28.40
CA TRP A 2 33.67 -31.54 -27.55
C TRP A 2 32.73 -30.57 -28.27
N LYS A 3 31.53 -31.03 -28.62
CA LYS A 3 30.50 -30.20 -29.26
C LYS A 3 29.87 -29.29 -28.19
N MET A 4 29.96 -27.98 -28.38
CA MET A 4 29.10 -27.02 -27.70
C MET A 4 27.65 -27.25 -28.14
N PHE A 5 26.77 -27.57 -27.19
CA PHE A 5 25.34 -27.34 -27.38
C PHE A 5 25.08 -25.85 -27.20
N LYS A 6 24.88 -25.13 -28.30
CA LYS A 6 24.17 -23.85 -28.28
C LYS A 6 22.69 -24.16 -28.11
N GLY A 7 22.21 -24.16 -26.86
CA GLY A 7 20.78 -24.09 -26.58
C GLY A 7 20.23 -22.77 -27.10
N SER A 8 19.27 -22.86 -28.01
CA SER A 8 18.54 -21.74 -28.60
C SER A 8 17.50 -21.20 -27.60
N CYS A 9 17.44 -19.88 -27.48
CA CYS A 9 16.37 -19.04 -26.91
C CYS A 9 15.78 -19.48 -25.56
N ALA A 10 16.40 -19.03 -24.46
CA ALA A 10 15.61 -18.64 -23.30
C ALA A 10 14.84 -17.37 -23.69
N SER A 11 13.52 -17.45 -23.77
CA SER A 11 12.65 -16.27 -23.69
C SER A 11 13.08 -15.44 -22.48
N ASP A 12 13.25 -14.13 -22.62
CA ASP A 12 13.62 -13.22 -21.54
C ASP A 12 12.68 -13.46 -20.34
N ALA A 13 13.16 -14.20 -19.34
CA ALA A 13 12.37 -14.52 -18.17
C ALA A 13 12.16 -13.22 -17.39
N GLU A 14 10.89 -12.88 -17.13
CA GLU A 14 10.59 -11.70 -16.32
C GLU A 14 11.20 -11.85 -14.93
N PRO A 15 11.85 -10.79 -14.40
CA PRO A 15 12.40 -10.83 -13.06
C PRO A 15 11.26 -10.97 -12.04
N TYR A 16 11.43 -11.88 -11.07
CA TYR A 16 10.47 -12.10 -9.99
C TYR A 16 11.14 -11.95 -8.63
N VAL A 17 10.34 -11.60 -7.61
CA VAL A 17 10.76 -11.52 -6.22
C VAL A 17 10.13 -12.68 -5.45
N VAL A 18 10.95 -13.41 -4.69
CA VAL A 18 10.47 -14.40 -3.73
C VAL A 18 10.49 -13.77 -2.34
N GLN A 19 9.33 -13.67 -1.71
CA GLN A 19 9.16 -13.07 -0.39
C GLN A 19 8.49 -14.06 0.56
N SER A 20 8.95 -14.09 1.82
CA SER A 20 8.28 -14.86 2.86
C SER A 20 6.85 -14.34 3.06
N TYR A 21 5.88 -15.25 2.99
CA TYR A 21 4.49 -14.92 3.19
C TYR A 21 4.18 -14.64 4.66
N ILE A 22 3.45 -13.55 4.94
CA ILE A 22 2.96 -13.23 6.27
C ILE A 22 1.69 -14.08 6.53
N SER A 23 1.89 -15.24 7.17
CA SER A 23 0.87 -16.28 7.38
C SER A 23 -0.09 -15.99 8.53
N ARG A 24 0.19 -14.99 9.37
CA ARG A 24 -0.65 -14.57 10.48
C ARG A 24 -0.94 -13.06 10.38
N PRO A 25 -1.68 -12.60 9.36
CA PRO A 25 -2.05 -11.21 9.26
C PRO A 25 -3.05 -10.83 10.35
N TYR A 26 -3.09 -9.54 10.71
CA TYR A 26 -4.18 -9.01 11.51
C TYR A 26 -5.49 -9.10 10.72
N LEU A 27 -6.54 -9.61 11.35
CA LEU A 27 -7.83 -9.85 10.71
C LEU A 27 -8.93 -8.99 11.33
N ILE A 28 -9.81 -8.48 10.48
CA ILE A 28 -11.04 -7.81 10.90
C ILE A 28 -12.20 -8.57 10.27
N GLY A 29 -13.13 -9.07 11.08
CA GLY A 29 -14.23 -9.91 10.60
C GLY A 29 -13.75 -11.19 9.89
N SER A 30 -12.60 -11.74 10.31
CA SER A 30 -11.91 -12.88 9.68
C SER A 30 -11.42 -12.62 8.25
N LYS A 31 -11.33 -11.37 7.80
CA LYS A 31 -10.79 -11.00 6.49
C LYS A 31 -9.42 -10.37 6.61
N LYS A 32 -8.55 -10.70 5.66
CA LYS A 32 -7.24 -10.07 5.50
C LYS A 32 -7.42 -8.69 4.89
N PHE A 33 -6.55 -7.75 5.24
CA PHE A 33 -6.52 -6.45 4.57
C PHE A 33 -5.10 -5.91 4.51
N ASP A 34 -4.84 -5.06 3.53
CA ASP A 34 -3.66 -4.19 3.49
C ASP A 34 -4.10 -2.72 3.64
N ILE A 35 -3.17 -1.84 3.98
CA ILE A 35 -3.38 -0.41 4.16
C ILE A 35 -2.62 0.35 3.08
N ARG A 36 -3.34 1.14 2.28
CA ARG A 36 -2.80 2.13 1.35
C ARG A 36 -2.61 3.46 2.07
N ILE A 37 -1.36 3.89 2.19
CA ILE A 37 -0.96 5.21 2.71
C ILE A 37 -0.40 6.04 1.56
N TYR A 38 -0.79 7.32 1.48
CA TYR A 38 -0.28 8.25 0.48
C TYR A 38 0.84 9.11 1.08
N VAL A 39 1.99 9.17 0.39
CA VAL A 39 3.16 9.94 0.82
C VAL A 39 3.63 10.82 -0.32
N LEU A 40 3.53 12.14 -0.15
CA LEU A 40 4.07 13.11 -1.10
C LEU A 40 5.52 13.41 -0.74
N VAL A 41 6.43 13.24 -1.69
CA VAL A 41 7.83 13.69 -1.53
C VAL A 41 8.05 14.88 -2.45
N THR A 42 8.43 16.02 -1.85
CA THR A 42 8.69 17.27 -2.59
C THR A 42 10.18 17.53 -2.80
N SER A 43 11.04 16.84 -2.05
CA SER A 43 12.49 16.90 -2.25
C SER A 43 13.17 15.70 -1.58
N PHE A 44 14.28 15.25 -2.14
CA PHE A 44 15.16 14.24 -1.54
C PHE A 44 16.41 14.85 -0.89
N ARG A 45 16.69 16.15 -1.08
CA ARG A 45 17.87 16.87 -0.55
C ARG A 45 17.49 18.35 -0.35
N PRO A 46 17.10 18.75 0.87
CA PRO A 46 16.83 17.89 2.02
C PRO A 46 15.61 16.98 1.76
N LEU A 47 15.59 15.79 2.37
CA LEU A 47 14.42 14.90 2.28
C LEU A 47 13.22 15.59 2.94
N ASN A 48 12.19 15.86 2.15
CA ASN A 48 10.94 16.46 2.59
C ASN A 48 9.77 15.59 2.12
N ALA A 49 9.08 14.97 3.07
CA ALA A 49 8.01 14.01 2.83
C ALA A 49 6.80 14.29 3.72
N TRP A 50 5.61 14.19 3.13
CA TRP A 50 4.33 14.48 3.75
C TRP A 50 3.45 13.23 3.71
N ILE A 51 3.04 12.74 4.88
CA ILE A 51 2.12 11.62 4.98
C ILE A 51 0.70 12.16 4.99
N HIS A 52 -0.12 11.75 4.02
CA HIS A 52 -1.50 12.17 3.95
C HIS A 52 -2.33 11.53 5.07
N ARG A 53 -3.26 12.28 5.66
CA ARG A 53 -4.11 11.80 6.77
C ARG A 53 -5.19 10.83 6.30
N GLU A 54 -5.56 10.92 5.03
CA GLU A 54 -6.44 9.98 4.36
C GLU A 54 -5.67 8.87 3.64
N GLY A 55 -6.36 7.75 3.49
CA GLY A 55 -5.91 6.52 2.89
C GLY A 55 -7.00 5.48 3.12
N PHE A 56 -6.75 4.23 2.76
CA PHE A 56 -7.75 3.19 2.91
C PHE A 56 -7.14 1.81 3.19
N ALA A 57 -7.85 1.01 3.96
CA ALA A 57 -7.63 -0.42 4.07
C ALA A 57 -8.44 -1.15 3.01
N ARG A 58 -7.82 -2.06 2.26
CA ARG A 58 -8.47 -2.93 1.28
C ARG A 58 -8.61 -4.34 1.83
N PHE A 59 -9.83 -4.86 1.83
CA PHE A 59 -10.14 -6.18 2.37
C PHE A 59 -10.14 -7.25 1.29
N SER A 60 -9.75 -8.47 1.68
CA SER A 60 -9.96 -9.67 0.88
C SER A 60 -11.45 -9.94 0.65
N CYS A 61 -11.79 -10.56 -0.47
CA CYS A 61 -13.17 -10.94 -0.75
C CYS A 61 -13.66 -12.00 0.24
N LEU A 62 -12.85 -13.04 0.45
CA LEU A 62 -13.18 -14.18 1.30
C LEU A 62 -12.48 -14.11 2.66
N ARG A 63 -12.94 -14.96 3.58
CA ARG A 63 -12.34 -15.13 4.91
C ARG A 63 -10.96 -15.76 4.77
N TYR A 64 -10.03 -15.29 5.60
CA TYR A 64 -8.66 -15.77 5.65
C TYR A 64 -8.61 -17.23 6.11
N SER A 65 -7.95 -18.08 5.32
CA SER A 65 -7.63 -19.48 5.67
C SER A 65 -6.31 -19.86 5.00
N LEU A 66 -5.48 -20.64 5.69
CA LEU A 66 -4.26 -21.21 5.12
C LEU A 66 -4.50 -22.57 4.44
N GLU A 67 -5.71 -23.11 4.51
CA GLU A 67 -6.06 -24.39 3.87
C GLU A 67 -6.15 -24.27 2.34
N SER A 68 -6.36 -23.05 1.82
CA SER A 68 -6.52 -22.77 0.39
C SER A 68 -5.52 -21.71 -0.10
N VAL A 69 -4.21 -21.98 0.04
CA VAL A 69 -3.14 -21.03 -0.33
C VAL A 69 -3.19 -20.55 -1.79
N GLU A 70 -3.75 -21.36 -2.69
CA GLU A 70 -3.91 -21.04 -4.11
C GLU A 70 -5.07 -20.08 -4.38
N ASN A 71 -5.97 -19.89 -3.41
CA ASN A 71 -7.15 -19.06 -3.58
C ASN A 71 -6.81 -17.57 -3.43
N ALA A 72 -6.55 -16.94 -4.57
CA ALA A 72 -6.26 -15.50 -4.66
C ALA A 72 -7.31 -14.62 -3.94
N TYR A 73 -8.59 -15.01 -3.88
CA TYR A 73 -9.64 -14.22 -3.21
C TYR A 73 -9.53 -14.17 -1.67
N VAL A 74 -8.74 -15.08 -1.10
CA VAL A 74 -8.41 -15.16 0.33
C VAL A 74 -7.14 -14.37 0.64
N HIS A 75 -6.13 -14.50 -0.24
CA HIS A 75 -4.77 -14.07 0.05
C HIS A 75 -4.39 -12.72 -0.56
N LEU A 76 -5.07 -12.30 -1.63
CA LEU A 76 -4.90 -11.02 -2.32
C LEU A 76 -6.05 -10.08 -1.97
N THR A 77 -5.69 -8.81 -1.76
CA THR A 77 -6.58 -7.72 -1.33
C THR A 77 -6.80 -6.69 -2.43
N ASN A 78 -6.15 -6.87 -3.59
CA ASN A 78 -6.26 -5.94 -4.69
C ASN A 78 -7.69 -5.95 -5.28
N VAL A 79 -8.12 -4.78 -5.76
CA VAL A 79 -9.48 -4.62 -6.30
C VAL A 79 -9.66 -5.39 -7.61
N ALA A 80 -8.60 -5.58 -8.39
CA ALA A 80 -8.66 -6.28 -9.67
C ALA A 80 -9.05 -7.76 -9.49
N VAL A 81 -8.44 -8.45 -8.53
CA VAL A 81 -8.79 -9.82 -8.14
C VAL A 81 -10.16 -9.81 -7.46
N ALA A 82 -10.46 -8.83 -6.62
CA ALA A 82 -11.78 -8.77 -5.98
C ALA A 82 -12.93 -8.76 -7.00
N LYS A 83 -12.78 -7.99 -8.09
CA LYS A 83 -13.78 -7.87 -9.17
C LYS A 83 -14.02 -9.15 -9.96
N THR A 84 -13.10 -10.11 -9.96
CA THR A 84 -13.30 -11.39 -10.65
C THR A 84 -14.00 -12.43 -9.76
N ALA A 85 -14.26 -12.11 -8.49
CA ALA A 85 -14.95 -13.02 -7.58
C ALA A 85 -16.43 -13.20 -8.02
N PRO A 86 -16.98 -14.43 -7.99
CA PRO A 86 -18.35 -14.71 -8.43
C PRO A 86 -19.42 -13.87 -7.70
N ASP A 87 -19.18 -13.59 -6.41
CA ASP A 87 -20.09 -12.83 -5.54
C ASP A 87 -19.56 -11.41 -5.26
N TYR A 88 -18.75 -10.85 -6.16
CA TYR A 88 -18.26 -9.48 -6.03
C TYR A 88 -19.45 -8.52 -5.99
N ASP A 89 -19.53 -7.79 -4.89
CA ASP A 89 -20.52 -6.76 -4.70
C ASP A 89 -19.76 -5.48 -4.33
N PRO A 90 -19.81 -4.44 -5.17
CA PRO A 90 -19.14 -3.17 -4.90
C PRO A 90 -19.67 -2.50 -3.62
N GLU A 91 -20.89 -2.83 -3.17
CA GLU A 91 -21.50 -2.30 -1.96
C GLU A 91 -21.11 -3.06 -0.69
N LYS A 92 -20.49 -4.26 -0.79
CA LYS A 92 -20.05 -5.06 0.38
C LYS A 92 -18.94 -4.41 1.23
N GLY A 93 -18.53 -3.19 0.92
CA GLY A 93 -17.66 -2.40 1.79
C GLY A 93 -16.27 -3.02 1.98
N LEU A 94 -15.63 -3.44 0.89
CA LEU A 94 -14.25 -3.98 0.90
C LEU A 94 -13.17 -2.90 1.10
N LYS A 95 -13.58 -1.68 1.45
CA LYS A 95 -12.68 -0.58 1.77
C LYS A 95 -13.12 0.10 3.06
N TRP A 96 -12.18 0.33 3.96
CA TRP A 96 -12.35 1.27 5.06
C TRP A 96 -11.41 2.44 4.88
N CYS A 97 -11.89 3.66 5.08
CA CYS A 97 -10.98 4.80 5.22
C CYS A 97 -10.07 4.59 6.44
N VAL A 98 -8.85 5.13 6.39
CA VAL A 98 -7.86 5.01 7.48
C VAL A 98 -8.39 5.58 8.79
N SER A 99 -9.22 6.64 8.76
CA SER A 99 -9.85 7.18 9.97
C SER A 99 -10.79 6.17 10.64
N LYS A 100 -11.58 5.41 9.87
CA LYS A 100 -12.42 4.32 10.38
C LYS A 100 -11.58 3.17 10.94
N LEU A 101 -10.52 2.77 10.23
CA LEU A 101 -9.58 1.76 10.70
C LEU A 101 -8.94 2.17 12.03
N ARG A 102 -8.45 3.42 12.12
CA ARG A 102 -7.83 3.97 13.31
C ARG A 102 -8.78 3.91 14.51
N ARG A 103 -10.01 4.41 14.35
CA ARG A 103 -11.04 4.34 15.42
C ARG A 103 -11.33 2.90 15.86
N TYR A 104 -11.35 1.96 14.93
CA TYR A 104 -11.54 0.54 15.25
C TYR A 104 -10.35 -0.03 16.06
N LEU A 105 -9.12 0.29 15.65
CA LEU A 105 -7.91 -0.17 16.35
C LEU A 105 -7.80 0.47 17.74
N GLU A 106 -8.10 1.76 17.87
CA GLU A 106 -8.09 2.48 19.15
C GLU A 106 -9.13 1.89 20.11
N ALA A 107 -10.34 1.60 19.63
CA ALA A 107 -11.39 0.97 20.43
C ALA A 107 -11.03 -0.45 20.89
N ARG A 108 -10.21 -1.19 20.12
CA ARG A 108 -9.86 -2.59 20.40
C ARG A 108 -8.57 -2.77 21.20
N HIS A 109 -7.58 -1.92 20.97
CA HIS A 109 -6.22 -2.08 21.53
C HIS A 109 -5.78 -0.91 22.40
N GLY A 110 -6.57 0.17 22.46
CA GLY A 110 -6.22 1.40 23.16
C GLY A 110 -5.40 2.36 22.30
N SER A 111 -5.43 3.64 22.69
CA SER A 111 -4.75 4.72 21.95
C SER A 111 -3.24 4.56 21.91
N ASP A 112 -2.61 4.13 23.00
CA ASP A 112 -1.15 3.99 23.11
C ASP A 112 -0.58 2.98 22.09
N ALA A 113 -1.28 1.85 21.91
CA ALA A 113 -0.89 0.83 20.93
C ALA A 113 -0.99 1.38 19.49
N VAL A 114 -2.02 2.17 19.19
CA VAL A 114 -2.21 2.79 17.88
C VAL A 114 -1.20 3.90 17.63
N GLU A 115 -0.86 4.70 18.63
CA GLU A 115 0.18 5.72 18.53
C GLU A 115 1.54 5.08 18.23
N LYS A 116 1.87 3.98 18.91
CA LYS A 116 3.07 3.19 18.61
C LYS A 116 3.07 2.67 17.16
N LEU A 117 1.95 2.12 16.69
CA LEU A 117 1.80 1.67 15.30
C LEU A 117 2.03 2.83 14.31
N LEU A 118 1.44 4.00 14.55
CA LEU A 118 1.63 5.17 13.68
C LEU A 118 3.09 5.64 13.66
N ALA A 119 3.81 5.57 14.79
CA ALA A 119 5.23 5.85 14.86
C ALA A 119 6.06 4.84 14.05
N GLU A 120 5.74 3.54 14.14
CA GLU A 120 6.41 2.50 13.36
C GLU A 120 6.14 2.65 11.85
N LEU A 121 4.93 3.04 11.44
CA LEU A 121 4.61 3.38 10.05
C LEU A 121 5.45 4.56 9.54
N GLY A 122 5.55 5.64 10.33
CA GLY A 122 6.40 6.78 10.00
C GLY A 122 7.86 6.39 9.86
N TRP A 123 8.36 5.51 10.73
CA TRP A 123 9.72 4.99 10.66
C TRP A 123 9.97 4.19 9.38
N ILE A 124 9.05 3.29 9.00
CA ILE A 124 9.14 2.52 7.75
C ILE A 124 9.26 3.45 6.55
N ILE A 125 8.41 4.48 6.47
CA ILE A 125 8.39 5.44 5.35
C ILE A 125 9.69 6.25 5.30
N ILE A 126 10.19 6.74 6.44
CA ILE A 126 11.42 7.52 6.46
C ILE A 126 12.63 6.65 6.06
N MET A 127 12.69 5.42 6.56
CA MET A 127 13.79 4.50 6.25
C MET A 127 13.78 4.08 4.79
N SER A 128 12.63 3.75 4.21
CA SER A 128 12.53 3.40 2.79
C SER A 128 12.97 4.56 1.89
N LEU A 129 12.52 5.78 2.18
CA LEU A 129 12.91 6.97 1.42
C LEU A 129 14.40 7.28 1.55
N ARG A 130 14.99 7.14 2.75
CA ARG A 130 16.43 7.33 2.98
C ARG A 130 17.28 6.30 2.23
N CYS A 131 16.83 5.05 2.15
CA CYS A 131 17.50 4.02 1.37
C CYS A 131 17.51 4.35 -0.13
N ALA A 132 16.42 4.93 -0.66
CA ALA A 132 16.32 5.33 -2.06
C ALA A 132 17.06 6.66 -2.36
N GLN A 133 17.19 7.54 -1.36
CA GLN A 133 17.71 8.90 -1.50
C GLN A 133 19.03 9.04 -2.30
N PRO A 134 20.04 8.15 -2.16
CA PRO A 134 21.28 8.25 -2.95
C PRO A 134 21.10 7.94 -4.44
N GLN A 135 20.07 7.18 -4.79
CA GLN A 135 19.79 6.74 -6.15
C GLN A 135 18.88 7.72 -6.90
N VAL A 136 18.16 8.57 -6.17
CA VAL A 136 17.24 9.55 -6.77
C VAL A 136 18.01 10.77 -7.28
N VAL A 137 17.92 11.00 -8.59
CA VAL A 137 18.32 12.26 -9.21
C VAL A 137 17.34 13.33 -8.77
N GLN A 138 17.86 14.39 -8.16
CA GLN A 138 17.01 15.46 -7.67
C GLN A 138 16.93 16.60 -8.68
N ASP A 139 15.70 17.03 -8.93
CA ASP A 139 15.35 18.28 -9.59
C ASP A 139 14.39 19.04 -8.67
N SER A 140 14.59 20.35 -8.52
CA SER A 140 13.73 21.20 -7.67
C SER A 140 12.29 21.35 -8.19
N HIS A 141 12.03 20.91 -9.42
CA HIS A 141 10.72 20.94 -10.06
C HIS A 141 10.03 19.57 -10.04
N CYS A 142 10.64 18.56 -9.41
CA CYS A 142 10.07 17.23 -9.30
C CYS A 142 9.46 16.99 -7.92
N PHE A 143 8.28 16.40 -7.93
CA PHE A 143 7.62 15.81 -6.78
C PHE A 143 7.04 14.46 -7.21
N GLU A 144 6.80 13.58 -6.25
CA GLU A 144 6.13 12.30 -6.53
C GLU A 144 5.18 11.97 -5.38
N LEU A 145 3.97 11.55 -5.73
CA LEU A 145 3.00 11.00 -4.79
C LEU A 145 3.13 9.47 -4.80
N TYR A 146 3.65 8.91 -3.72
CA TYR A 146 3.80 7.46 -3.55
C TYR A 146 2.60 6.84 -2.85
N GLY A 147 2.25 5.61 -3.25
CA GLY A 147 1.34 4.74 -2.51
C GLY A 147 2.09 3.64 -1.78
N TYR A 148 2.11 3.69 -0.46
CA TYR A 148 2.69 2.65 0.40
C TYR A 148 1.65 1.60 0.73
N ASP A 149 1.98 0.33 0.49
CA ASP A 149 1.14 -0.82 0.81
C ASP A 149 1.70 -1.52 2.04
N ILE A 150 0.94 -1.45 3.14
CA ILE A 150 1.34 -1.98 4.44
C ILE A 150 0.41 -3.12 4.86
N LEU A 151 0.98 -4.21 5.37
CA LEU A 151 0.25 -5.28 6.03
C LEU A 151 0.54 -5.28 7.53
N LEU A 152 -0.49 -5.44 8.35
CA LEU A 152 -0.31 -5.66 9.80
C LEU A 152 -0.30 -7.17 10.08
N ASP A 153 0.60 -7.63 10.95
CA ASP A 153 0.54 -9.00 11.48
C ASP A 153 -0.32 -9.09 12.75
N GLU A 154 -0.49 -10.30 13.30
CA GLU A 154 -1.37 -10.54 14.44
C GLU A 154 -1.00 -9.74 15.70
N ASN A 155 0.24 -9.22 15.77
CA ASN A 155 0.77 -8.43 16.88
C ASN A 155 0.74 -6.92 16.60
N LEU A 156 0.00 -6.49 15.56
CA LEU A 156 -0.06 -5.11 15.05
C LEU A 156 1.26 -4.58 14.50
N LYS A 157 2.26 -5.43 14.23
CA LYS A 157 3.50 -4.97 13.61
C LYS A 157 3.24 -4.66 12.13
N PRO A 158 3.61 -3.46 11.63
CA PRO A 158 3.48 -3.11 10.23
C PRO A 158 4.62 -3.69 9.39
N TRP A 159 4.26 -4.16 8.20
CA TRP A 159 5.17 -4.71 7.20
C TRP A 159 4.97 -3.99 5.87
N LEU A 160 6.03 -3.41 5.32
CA LEU A 160 6.03 -2.85 3.97
C LEU A 160 5.96 -3.98 2.95
N LEU A 161 4.94 -3.94 2.08
CA LEU A 161 4.80 -4.87 0.96
C LEU A 161 5.44 -4.28 -0.30
N GLU A 162 5.02 -3.09 -0.68
CA GLU A 162 5.49 -2.39 -1.87
C GLU A 162 5.31 -0.87 -1.75
N VAL A 163 6.04 -0.14 -2.59
CA VAL A 163 5.89 1.30 -2.79
C VAL A 163 5.58 1.53 -4.26
N ASN A 164 4.38 2.01 -4.53
CA ASN A 164 3.90 2.31 -5.87
C ASN A 164 4.22 3.76 -6.22
N ALA A 165 5.01 3.97 -7.27
CA ALA A 165 5.02 5.24 -7.99
C ALA A 165 3.70 5.36 -8.77
N SER A 166 3.13 6.56 -8.85
CA SER A 166 1.85 6.80 -9.54
C SER A 166 0.68 5.88 -9.07
N PRO A 167 0.26 5.95 -7.79
CA PRO A 167 -0.84 5.14 -7.28
C PRO A 167 -2.14 5.40 -8.04
N SER A 168 -2.92 4.34 -8.33
CA SER A 168 -4.17 4.47 -9.09
C SER A 168 -5.16 5.47 -8.49
N LEU A 169 -5.54 6.45 -9.30
CA LEU A 169 -6.51 7.49 -8.98
C LEU A 169 -7.91 7.20 -9.55
N THR A 170 -8.11 6.05 -10.20
CA THR A 170 -9.42 5.64 -10.72
C THR A 170 -10.36 5.35 -9.55
N ALA A 171 -11.46 6.10 -9.45
CA ALA A 171 -12.42 5.92 -8.37
C ALA A 171 -13.25 4.64 -8.56
N SER A 172 -13.41 3.85 -7.50
CA SER A 172 -14.30 2.68 -7.49
C SER A 172 -15.68 2.95 -6.88
N SER A 173 -15.82 4.04 -6.14
CA SER A 173 -17.05 4.49 -5.48
C SER A 173 -17.00 6.01 -5.31
N GLN A 174 -18.13 6.62 -4.97
CA GLN A 174 -18.20 8.06 -4.68
C GLN A 174 -17.27 8.45 -3.50
N GLU A 175 -17.24 7.65 -2.43
CA GLU A 175 -16.35 7.88 -1.29
C GLU A 175 -14.86 7.82 -1.68
N ASP A 176 -14.48 6.87 -2.55
CA ASP A 176 -13.12 6.72 -3.07
C ASP A 176 -12.75 7.91 -3.97
N PHE A 177 -13.70 8.42 -4.77
CA PHE A 177 -13.53 9.63 -5.57
C PHE A 177 -13.25 10.84 -4.68
N GLU A 178 -14.08 11.09 -3.67
CA GLU A 178 -13.95 12.25 -2.79
C GLU A 178 -12.64 12.23 -2.00
N MET A 179 -12.24 11.07 -1.47
CA MET A 179 -10.95 10.90 -0.80
C MET A 179 -9.79 11.20 -1.75
N LYS A 180 -9.80 10.65 -2.97
CA LYS A 180 -8.74 10.89 -3.97
C LYS A 180 -8.70 12.35 -4.41
N TYR A 181 -9.86 12.97 -4.59
CA TYR A 181 -9.95 14.39 -4.88
C TYR A 181 -9.31 15.23 -3.77
N ARG A 182 -9.63 14.94 -2.49
CA ARG A 182 -9.01 15.64 -1.35
C ARG A 182 -7.49 15.42 -1.28
N ILE A 183 -7.02 14.19 -1.54
CA ILE A 183 -5.58 13.89 -1.60
C ILE A 183 -4.89 14.77 -2.65
N LEU A 184 -5.43 14.85 -3.86
CA LEU A 184 -4.85 15.64 -4.95
C LEU A 184 -4.94 17.14 -4.67
N SER A 185 -6.08 17.62 -4.16
CA SER A 185 -6.26 19.03 -3.79
C SER A 185 -5.23 19.46 -2.74
N GLN A 186 -5.10 18.70 -1.64
CA GLN A 186 -4.15 19.01 -0.57
C GLN A 186 -2.70 18.84 -1.01
N MET A 187 -2.43 17.91 -1.92
CA MET A 187 -1.11 17.81 -2.55
C MET A 187 -0.76 19.09 -3.30
N LEU A 188 -1.67 19.63 -4.12
CA LEU A 188 -1.46 20.88 -4.86
C LEU A 188 -1.29 22.07 -3.90
N ASP A 189 -2.03 22.10 -2.79
CA ASP A 189 -1.88 23.12 -1.74
C ASP A 189 -0.47 23.08 -1.12
N VAL A 190 0.07 21.88 -0.85
CA VAL A 190 1.44 21.71 -0.31
C VAL A 190 2.52 22.09 -1.32
N LEU A 191 2.28 21.82 -2.61
CA LEU A 191 3.22 22.15 -3.68
C LEU A 191 3.27 23.65 -3.96
N ASP A 192 2.20 24.38 -3.65
CA ASP A 192 2.08 25.83 -3.84
C ASP A 192 2.65 26.28 -5.20
N LEU A 193 2.13 25.68 -6.27
CA LEU A 193 2.64 25.90 -7.63
C LEU A 193 2.52 27.36 -8.08
N GLU A 194 1.59 28.12 -7.50
CA GLU A 194 1.37 29.53 -7.79
C GLU A 194 2.26 30.47 -6.94
N ARG A 195 2.89 29.98 -5.87
CA ARG A 195 3.70 30.76 -4.92
C ARG A 195 2.98 32.01 -4.40
N ARG A 196 1.73 31.86 -3.99
CA ARG A 196 0.86 32.99 -3.56
C ARG A 196 0.74 33.12 -2.06
#